data_AF-A0A933Z8Q9-F1
#
_entry.id   AF-A0A933Z8Q9-F1
#
_cell.length_a   1.000
_cell.length_b   1.000
_cell.length_c   1.000
_cell.angle_alpha   90.00
_cell.angle_beta   90.00
_cell.angle_gamma   90.00
#
_symmetry.space_group_name_H-M   'P 1'
#
loop_
_entity.id
_entity.type
_entity.pdbx_description
1 polymer ?
#
loop_
_entity_poly.entity_id
_entity_poly.type
_entity_poly.pdbx_seq_one_letter_code
_entity_poly.pdbx_strand_id
1 'polypeptide(L)'
;MRANNVFGVVAVAVLAVAGMIGYSGCGGSGNAGNGEPQDGGGGAAADGGGVKGGAAGKGGGNADGSAASSGSAAKGGSAAWDANVDDTGDVFFPYDAPLQDNSVNADSACAATTAEVKPVPLDMYLMQDKTGSMNEPQSTQGNQGDCNVGQNVNSKWCHAINAIAGFVQAPTSVGMGVALNFFSGSQGCNGAQYATPSVALGLLPANVQPLIDALNAAVPTGMTPTEGAIRGLNTFTAANVAPPRVMIGILITDGDPTACDEDVGNLAGLISAHFSATGIRTFVIGMNGATFGNLETWAVAGGGPAHANFCDTGVNNCHYYNVGDGDPQAFIQALQQIQQSAVACQFSMPTADGGLVDPAKVLIEYLPGGAPPAQQFTRVNDAAACVAGGFYYDNNANPSTIILCPATCATVQADPAAKVQVLLGCQGS
;
A
#
# COMPACT_ATOMS: atom_id res chain seq x y z
N MET A 1 4.30 83.30 -18.38
CA MET A 1 3.25 83.57 -19.39
C MET A 1 2.54 82.23 -19.59
N ARG A 2 1.26 82.03 -19.21
CA ARG A 2 0.02 82.32 -19.98
C ARG A 2 0.13 81.85 -21.45
N ALA A 3 -0.74 80.99 -22.01
CA ALA A 3 -1.98 80.31 -21.56
C ALA A 3 -1.95 78.82 -22.02
N ASN A 4 -2.72 77.82 -21.56
CA ASN A 4 -4.10 77.66 -21.03
C ASN A 4 -5.21 77.49 -22.10
N ASN A 5 -6.16 76.56 -21.85
CA ASN A 5 -7.39 76.21 -22.60
C ASN A 5 -7.21 75.28 -23.85
N VAL A 6 -8.16 74.36 -24.20
CA VAL A 6 -9.46 74.02 -23.56
C VAL A 6 -9.88 72.53 -23.72
N PHE A 7 -10.87 72.13 -22.92
CA PHE A 7 -11.56 70.83 -22.85
C PHE A 7 -12.26 70.35 -24.13
N GLY A 8 -12.51 69.04 -24.21
CA GLY A 8 -13.55 68.43 -25.05
C GLY A 8 -14.03 67.09 -24.46
N VAL A 9 -15.25 67.05 -23.92
CA VAL A 9 -15.87 65.84 -23.34
C VAL A 9 -16.96 65.35 -24.28
N VAL A 10 -17.01 64.03 -24.53
CA VAL A 10 -18.14 63.37 -25.20
C VAL A 10 -18.67 62.28 -24.27
N ALA A 11 -19.92 62.44 -23.83
CA ALA A 11 -20.67 61.40 -23.14
C ALA A 11 -21.60 60.71 -24.16
N VAL A 12 -21.73 59.39 -24.06
CA VAL A 12 -22.73 58.58 -24.78
C VAL A 12 -23.57 57.83 -23.74
N ALA A 13 -24.88 57.76 -23.96
CA ALA A 13 -25.85 57.42 -22.93
C ALA A 13 -26.02 55.90 -22.71
N VAL A 14 -26.52 55.57 -21.51
CA VAL A 14 -26.97 54.23 -21.12
C VAL A 14 -28.20 53.82 -21.93
N LEU A 15 -28.27 52.55 -22.33
CA LEU A 15 -29.53 51.88 -22.65
C LEU A 15 -29.62 50.57 -21.86
N ALA A 16 -30.57 50.48 -20.95
CA ALA A 16 -30.87 49.27 -20.19
C ALA A 16 -32.09 48.57 -20.80
N VAL A 17 -32.04 47.23 -20.89
CA VAL A 17 -33.20 46.40 -21.26
C VAL A 17 -33.44 45.43 -20.11
N ALA A 18 -34.61 45.55 -19.48
CA ALA A 18 -35.09 44.61 -18.47
C ALA A 18 -36.09 43.64 -19.11
N GLY A 19 -36.01 42.36 -18.72
CA GLY A 19 -36.95 41.32 -19.13
C GLY A 19 -37.21 40.35 -17.98
N MET A 20 -38.46 40.30 -17.52
CA MET A 20 -38.98 39.34 -16.54
C MET A 20 -40.28 38.71 -17.09
N ILE A 21 -40.88 37.80 -16.31
CA ILE A 21 -42.10 37.01 -16.57
C ILE A 21 -41.78 35.70 -17.34
N GLY A 22 -42.20 34.51 -16.88
CA GLY A 22 -43.01 34.23 -15.68
C GLY A 22 -43.10 32.74 -15.29
N TYR A 23 -43.83 32.45 -14.21
CA TYR A 23 -43.95 31.15 -13.54
C TYR A 23 -45.18 30.34 -14.00
N SER A 24 -45.06 28.99 -14.10
CA SER A 24 -46.09 27.92 -13.92
C SER A 24 -45.69 26.62 -14.66
N GLY A 25 -46.03 25.39 -14.23
CA GLY A 25 -46.59 24.93 -12.96
C GLY A 25 -47.30 23.55 -13.01
N CYS A 26 -47.00 22.66 -12.04
CA CYS A 26 -47.82 21.54 -11.50
C CYS A 26 -48.08 20.23 -12.30
N GLY A 27 -47.93 19.07 -11.61
CA GLY A 27 -48.70 17.81 -11.79
C GLY A 27 -48.10 16.72 -12.73
N GLY A 28 -48.26 15.41 -12.48
CA GLY A 28 -48.74 14.72 -11.25
C GLY A 28 -49.26 13.27 -11.43
N SER A 29 -48.79 12.34 -10.57
CA SER A 29 -49.44 11.09 -10.11
C SER A 29 -49.60 9.83 -11.01
N GLY A 30 -48.99 8.71 -10.55
CA GLY A 30 -49.56 7.34 -10.54
C GLY A 30 -49.29 6.41 -11.75
N ASN A 31 -49.49 5.09 -11.66
CA ASN A 31 -49.62 4.18 -10.49
C ASN A 31 -49.54 2.69 -10.94
N ALA A 32 -48.99 1.81 -10.08
CA ALA A 32 -49.14 0.33 -10.01
C ALA A 32 -48.85 -0.57 -11.24
N GLY A 33 -48.25 -1.74 -10.98
CA GLY A 33 -48.13 -2.85 -11.95
C GLY A 33 -47.23 -3.99 -11.44
N ASN A 34 -47.82 -5.14 -11.09
CA ASN A 34 -47.10 -6.34 -10.63
C ASN A 34 -46.88 -7.33 -11.79
N GLY A 35 -45.83 -8.16 -11.75
CA GLY A 35 -45.75 -9.37 -12.59
C GLY A 35 -44.35 -9.94 -12.86
N GLU A 36 -44.00 -11.01 -12.14
CA GLU A 36 -43.04 -12.03 -12.61
C GLU A 36 -43.77 -13.08 -13.49
N PRO A 37 -43.12 -14.18 -13.93
CA PRO A 37 -42.01 -14.26 -14.89
C PRO A 37 -42.36 -15.23 -16.06
N GLN A 38 -41.48 -15.41 -17.06
CA GLN A 38 -41.40 -16.70 -17.79
C GLN A 38 -40.11 -16.91 -18.61
N ASP A 39 -39.92 -18.15 -19.04
CA ASP A 39 -38.66 -18.77 -19.45
C ASP A 39 -38.76 -19.42 -20.86
N GLY A 40 -37.62 -19.77 -21.46
CA GLY A 40 -37.48 -20.58 -22.68
C GLY A 40 -37.29 -19.83 -24.03
N GLY A 41 -36.66 -20.41 -25.06
CA GLY A 41 -35.89 -21.68 -25.13
C GLY A 41 -36.00 -22.42 -26.49
N GLY A 42 -34.91 -23.05 -26.96
CA GLY A 42 -34.94 -24.13 -27.97
C GLY A 42 -34.11 -23.97 -29.27
N GLY A 43 -33.59 -25.10 -29.80
CA GLY A 43 -32.83 -25.24 -31.08
C GLY A 43 -31.31 -25.43 -30.88
N ALA A 44 -30.64 -26.58 -31.07
CA ALA A 44 -30.91 -27.88 -31.74
C ALA A 44 -30.87 -27.81 -33.29
N ALA A 45 -30.31 -28.76 -34.06
CA ALA A 45 -29.51 -29.99 -33.82
C ALA A 45 -28.58 -30.22 -35.07
N ALA A 46 -27.82 -31.30 -35.36
CA ALA A 46 -27.55 -32.66 -34.84
C ALA A 46 -26.10 -33.05 -35.31
N ASP A 47 -25.53 -34.27 -35.41
CA ASP A 47 -25.82 -35.71 -35.11
C ASP A 47 -24.43 -36.46 -35.10
N GLY A 48 -24.22 -37.79 -35.06
CA GLY A 48 -25.09 -38.97 -34.96
C GLY A 48 -24.35 -40.31 -35.24
N GLY A 49 -24.36 -41.26 -34.29
CA GLY A 49 -23.82 -42.64 -34.41
C GLY A 49 -22.30 -42.80 -34.10
N GLY A 50 -21.77 -43.93 -33.58
CA GLY A 50 -22.32 -45.24 -33.14
C GLY A 50 -21.17 -46.16 -32.61
N VAL A 51 -21.34 -47.43 -32.15
CA VAL A 51 -22.53 -48.31 -32.07
C VAL A 51 -22.61 -49.14 -30.74
N LYS A 52 -22.07 -50.38 -30.64
CA LYS A 52 -22.11 -51.28 -29.45
C LYS A 52 -21.04 -52.40 -29.47
N GLY A 53 -20.63 -52.91 -28.30
CA GLY A 53 -20.64 -54.39 -28.05
C GLY A 53 -19.52 -55.05 -27.21
N GLY A 54 -19.86 -55.51 -25.99
CA GLY A 54 -19.18 -56.60 -25.24
C GLY A 54 -17.77 -56.32 -24.67
N ALA A 55 -17.14 -57.20 -23.87
CA ALA A 55 -17.59 -58.34 -23.04
C ALA A 55 -16.48 -58.69 -21.99
N ALA A 56 -16.73 -59.58 -21.02
CA ALA A 56 -15.81 -59.86 -19.91
C ALA A 56 -14.79 -61.00 -20.16
N GLY A 57 -13.69 -61.05 -19.37
CA GLY A 57 -12.67 -62.11 -19.38
C GLY A 57 -11.83 -62.20 -18.09
N LYS A 58 -11.19 -63.36 -17.84
CA LYS A 58 -10.42 -63.71 -16.62
C LYS A 58 -9.28 -64.71 -16.92
N GLY A 59 -8.13 -64.58 -16.24
CA GLY A 59 -7.33 -65.74 -15.74
C GLY A 59 -5.94 -66.02 -16.34
N GLY A 60 -4.99 -66.40 -15.46
CA GLY A 60 -3.69 -67.05 -15.75
C GLY A 60 -2.50 -66.12 -16.09
N GLY A 61 -1.24 -66.41 -15.75
CA GLY A 61 -0.68 -67.47 -14.88
C GLY A 61 0.83 -67.75 -15.11
N ASN A 62 1.56 -68.21 -14.06
CA ASN A 62 2.95 -68.76 -14.04
C ASN A 62 4.13 -67.79 -14.34
N ALA A 63 5.40 -68.03 -13.92
CA ALA A 63 5.99 -68.84 -12.81
C ALA A 63 7.52 -68.56 -12.63
N ASP A 64 8.10 -69.03 -11.50
CA ASP A 64 9.52 -69.29 -11.17
C ASP A 64 10.60 -68.16 -11.13
N GLY A 65 11.65 -68.33 -10.28
CA GLY A 65 12.80 -67.41 -10.25
C GLY A 65 13.77 -67.41 -9.02
N SER A 66 14.09 -68.55 -8.42
CA SER A 66 14.95 -68.75 -7.22
C SER A 66 16.23 -67.89 -7.03
N ALA A 67 16.49 -67.44 -5.78
CA ALA A 67 17.85 -67.35 -5.17
C ALA A 67 17.75 -67.19 -3.63
N ALA A 68 18.82 -67.54 -2.89
CA ALA A 68 18.85 -67.48 -1.42
C ALA A 68 20.17 -66.91 -0.87
N SER A 69 20.15 -66.35 0.35
CA SER A 69 21.36 -66.15 1.17
C SER A 69 21.05 -66.15 2.67
N SER A 70 22.01 -66.65 3.45
CA SER A 70 22.09 -66.50 4.91
C SER A 70 22.27 -65.02 5.32
N GLY A 71 21.96 -64.57 6.54
CA GLY A 71 21.58 -65.30 7.75
C GLY A 71 22.58 -65.04 8.89
N SER A 72 22.10 -64.55 10.04
CA SER A 72 22.86 -64.40 11.29
C SER A 72 21.90 -64.21 12.46
N ALA A 73 22.29 -64.66 13.64
CA ALA A 73 21.45 -64.60 14.85
C ALA A 73 22.18 -63.91 16.01
N ALA A 74 21.45 -63.12 16.79
CA ALA A 74 21.85 -62.61 18.09
C ALA A 74 20.72 -62.86 19.10
N LYS A 75 21.05 -63.00 20.39
CA LYS A 75 20.12 -63.44 21.45
C LYS A 75 19.80 -62.33 22.45
N GLY A 76 18.60 -62.39 23.01
CA GLY A 76 18.24 -61.76 24.29
C GLY A 76 16.91 -61.00 24.23
N GLY A 77 16.00 -61.12 25.19
CA GLY A 77 15.97 -62.05 26.32
C GLY A 77 15.12 -61.53 27.49
N SER A 78 14.27 -62.41 28.06
CA SER A 78 13.29 -62.12 29.14
C SER A 78 12.22 -61.06 28.80
N ALA A 79 11.03 -61.06 29.43
CA ALA A 79 10.52 -61.93 30.48
C ALA A 79 9.16 -62.55 30.10
N ALA A 80 8.77 -63.64 30.77
CA ALA A 80 7.44 -64.23 30.62
C ALA A 80 6.43 -63.56 31.56
N TRP A 81 5.21 -63.35 31.06
CA TRP A 81 3.99 -63.22 31.87
C TRP A 81 2.98 -64.25 31.37
N ASP A 82 2.25 -64.86 32.29
CA ASP A 82 1.29 -65.93 32.05
C ASP A 82 -0.12 -65.45 32.40
N ALA A 83 -1.03 -65.49 31.42
CA ALA A 83 -2.46 -65.76 31.58
C ALA A 83 -3.16 -65.68 30.21
N ASN A 84 -4.11 -66.59 29.95
CA ASN A 84 -4.94 -66.54 28.74
C ASN A 84 -5.87 -65.33 28.75
N VAL A 85 -5.89 -64.59 27.63
CA VAL A 85 -7.06 -63.85 27.15
C VAL A 85 -7.26 -64.29 25.70
N ASP A 86 -8.48 -64.71 25.37
CA ASP A 86 -8.87 -65.15 24.04
C ASP A 86 -9.61 -64.02 23.29
N ASP A 87 -9.62 -64.11 21.95
CA ASP A 87 -10.37 -63.29 21.00
C ASP A 87 -10.30 -61.74 21.14
N THR A 88 -9.36 -61.12 20.45
CA THR A 88 -9.68 -60.30 19.24
C THR A 88 -8.41 -59.87 18.50
N GLY A 89 -8.50 -59.66 17.19
CA GLY A 89 -7.36 -59.31 16.34
C GLY A 89 -6.96 -57.83 16.46
N ASP A 90 -6.04 -57.51 17.36
CA ASP A 90 -5.51 -56.16 17.53
C ASP A 90 -4.56 -55.76 16.37
N VAL A 91 -4.77 -54.58 15.78
CA VAL A 91 -3.99 -54.11 14.64
C VAL A 91 -2.83 -53.28 15.16
N PHE A 92 -1.66 -53.92 15.29
CA PHE A 92 -0.44 -53.23 15.69
C PHE A 92 -0.01 -52.21 14.64
N PHE A 93 -0.39 -50.95 14.82
CA PHE A 93 0.19 -49.82 14.11
C PHE A 93 1.54 -49.49 14.74
N PRO A 94 2.68 -49.74 14.07
CA PRO A 94 3.95 -49.20 14.52
C PRO A 94 3.89 -47.68 14.37
N TYR A 95 3.72 -46.97 15.50
CA TYR A 95 3.95 -45.53 15.55
C TYR A 95 5.46 -45.29 15.44
N ASP A 96 5.94 -45.22 14.20
CA ASP A 96 7.29 -44.77 13.87
C ASP A 96 7.35 -43.27 14.18
N ALA A 97 7.78 -42.94 15.39
CA ALA A 97 7.85 -41.57 15.86
C ALA A 97 8.81 -40.80 14.94
N PRO A 98 8.37 -39.71 14.28
CA PRO A 98 9.27 -38.95 13.42
C PRO A 98 10.47 -38.49 14.24
N LEU A 99 11.66 -38.62 13.65
CA LEU A 99 12.90 -38.14 14.26
C LEU A 99 12.71 -36.68 14.67
N GLN A 100 13.12 -36.32 15.89
CA GLN A 100 13.09 -34.93 16.35
C GLN A 100 14.13 -34.10 15.60
N ASP A 101 13.76 -33.71 14.38
CA ASP A 101 14.38 -32.59 13.70
C ASP A 101 13.86 -31.30 14.32
N ASN A 102 14.73 -30.61 15.04
CA ASN A 102 14.44 -29.30 15.62
C ASN A 102 14.45 -28.17 14.55
N SER A 103 14.69 -28.49 13.27
CA SER A 103 14.56 -27.51 12.19
C SER A 103 13.09 -27.14 11.93
N VAL A 104 12.83 -25.84 11.87
CA VAL A 104 11.57 -25.31 11.36
C VAL A 104 11.68 -25.26 9.84
N ASN A 105 10.87 -26.06 9.17
CA ASN A 105 10.75 -26.10 7.71
C ASN A 105 9.25 -26.15 7.34
N ALA A 106 8.94 -26.14 6.04
CA ALA A 106 7.55 -26.10 5.56
C ALA A 106 6.70 -27.31 6.02
N ASP A 107 7.33 -28.46 6.30
CA ASP A 107 6.65 -29.69 6.70
C ASP A 107 6.59 -29.87 8.23
N SER A 108 7.39 -29.14 9.02
CA SER A 108 7.46 -29.23 10.49
C SER A 108 6.79 -28.07 11.25
N ALA A 109 6.33 -27.02 10.54
CA ALA A 109 5.72 -25.84 11.12
C ALA A 109 4.18 -25.99 11.30
N CYS A 110 3.71 -26.09 12.56
CA CYS A 110 2.25 -26.13 12.86
C CYS A 110 1.52 -24.82 12.46
N ALA A 111 2.25 -23.74 12.20
CA ALA A 111 1.80 -22.65 11.36
C ALA A 111 2.86 -22.36 10.28
N ALA A 112 2.92 -23.25 9.30
CA ALA A 112 3.37 -22.96 7.95
C ALA A 112 2.39 -21.97 7.27
N THR A 113 2.25 -20.77 7.84
CA THR A 113 1.58 -19.67 7.17
C THR A 113 2.48 -19.27 6.01
N THR A 114 2.23 -19.83 4.83
CA THR A 114 2.79 -19.33 3.57
C THR A 114 2.18 -17.97 3.29
N ALA A 115 2.65 -16.97 4.02
CA ALA A 115 2.60 -15.59 3.63
C ALA A 115 3.48 -15.45 2.38
N GLU A 116 2.89 -15.74 1.21
CA GLU A 116 2.95 -14.70 0.20
C GLU A 116 2.42 -13.44 0.89
N VAL A 117 3.28 -12.44 1.09
CA VAL A 117 2.90 -11.21 1.78
C VAL A 117 1.73 -10.59 1.01
N LYS A 118 0.51 -10.80 1.49
CA LYS A 118 -0.62 -9.94 1.14
C LYS A 118 -0.16 -8.57 1.62
N PRO A 119 0.18 -7.63 0.71
CA PRO A 119 0.85 -6.40 1.09
C PRO A 119 0.00 -5.72 2.15
N VAL A 120 0.61 -5.46 3.32
CA VAL A 120 -0.09 -4.90 4.48
C VAL A 120 -0.85 -3.67 4.00
N PRO A 121 -2.20 -3.66 4.03
CA PRO A 121 -2.94 -2.71 3.23
C PRO A 121 -2.59 -1.28 3.62
N LEU A 122 -2.10 -0.52 2.65
CA LEU A 122 -1.59 0.82 2.86
C LEU A 122 -2.74 1.82 2.87
N ASP A 123 -2.77 2.65 3.90
CA ASP A 123 -3.59 3.85 3.98
C ASP A 123 -2.67 5.07 3.87
N MET A 124 -3.01 5.99 2.97
CA MET A 124 -2.22 7.20 2.74
C MET A 124 -3.07 8.45 2.79
N TYR A 125 -2.52 9.51 3.38
CA TYR A 125 -3.06 10.85 3.27
C TYR A 125 -2.21 11.70 2.33
N LEU A 126 -2.77 12.02 1.17
CA LEU A 126 -2.15 12.91 0.19
C LEU A 126 -2.44 14.36 0.58
N MET A 127 -1.39 15.13 0.86
CA MET A 127 -1.43 16.56 1.13
C MET A 127 -0.81 17.28 -0.07
N GLN A 128 -1.65 17.63 -1.04
CA GLN A 128 -1.25 18.17 -2.35
C GLN A 128 -1.18 19.70 -2.33
N ASP A 129 -0.05 20.25 -2.75
CA ASP A 129 0.11 21.67 -3.00
C ASP A 129 -0.82 22.14 -4.14
N LYS A 130 -1.57 23.22 -3.90
CA LYS A 130 -2.35 23.92 -4.94
C LYS A 130 -2.13 25.43 -4.90
N THR A 131 -0.88 25.84 -4.73
CA THR A 131 -0.42 27.24 -4.75
C THR A 131 -0.47 27.86 -6.14
N GLY A 132 -0.03 29.11 -6.26
CA GLY A 132 0.13 29.77 -7.57
C GLY A 132 1.20 29.12 -8.46
N SER A 133 2.32 28.66 -7.90
CA SER A 133 3.49 28.12 -8.62
C SER A 133 3.19 26.82 -9.34
N MET A 134 2.27 26.01 -8.81
CA MET A 134 1.75 24.80 -9.46
C MET A 134 1.15 25.05 -10.87
N ASN A 135 0.82 26.29 -11.25
CA ASN A 135 0.39 26.63 -12.61
C ASN A 135 1.56 26.80 -13.62
N GLU A 136 2.81 26.82 -13.16
CA GLU A 136 3.99 26.97 -14.02
C GLU A 136 4.34 25.64 -14.73
N PRO A 137 5.03 25.69 -15.88
CA PRO A 137 5.43 26.88 -16.63
C PRO A 137 4.29 27.54 -17.41
N GLN A 138 3.23 26.80 -17.78
CA GLN A 138 2.14 27.34 -18.61
C GLN A 138 0.96 27.88 -17.79
N SER A 139 1.12 29.09 -17.24
CA SER A 139 -0.01 29.88 -16.74
C SER A 139 -1.01 30.15 -17.88
N THR A 140 -2.17 29.47 -17.87
CA THR A 140 -3.33 29.85 -18.71
C THR A 140 -3.93 31.15 -18.18
N GLN A 141 -3.29 32.26 -18.55
CA GLN A 141 -3.61 33.61 -18.09
C GLN A 141 -4.87 34.18 -18.77
N GLY A 142 -6.00 33.50 -18.53
CA GLY A 142 -7.31 33.77 -19.11
C GLY A 142 -8.31 32.69 -18.69
N ASN A 143 -8.95 32.91 -17.53
CA ASN A 143 -9.92 32.01 -16.87
C ASN A 143 -9.36 30.65 -16.41
N GLN A 144 -8.80 30.65 -15.20
CA GLN A 144 -8.53 29.49 -14.32
C GLN A 144 -7.51 28.45 -14.81
N GLY A 145 -6.59 28.10 -13.91
CA GLY A 145 -5.84 26.85 -13.99
C GLY A 145 -6.76 25.72 -13.55
N ASP A 146 -7.46 25.11 -14.50
CA ASP A 146 -8.38 24.00 -14.29
C ASP A 146 -8.08 22.87 -15.28
N CYS A 147 -6.84 22.37 -15.24
CA CYS A 147 -6.56 21.10 -15.89
C CYS A 147 -7.42 20.03 -15.20
N ASN A 148 -8.24 19.34 -16.00
CA ASN A 148 -8.99 18.18 -15.53
C ASN A 148 -8.18 16.91 -15.82
N VAL A 149 -8.35 15.89 -14.98
CA VAL A 149 -7.75 14.55 -15.15
C VAL A 149 -8.00 14.02 -16.57
N GLY A 150 -6.92 13.59 -17.24
CA GLY A 150 -6.90 13.17 -18.64
C GLY A 150 -6.52 14.27 -19.64
N GLN A 151 -6.43 15.54 -19.24
CA GLN A 151 -5.91 16.62 -20.07
C GLN A 151 -4.38 16.70 -20.01
N ASN A 152 -3.77 17.27 -21.06
CA ASN A 152 -2.32 17.48 -21.16
C ASN A 152 -1.99 18.98 -21.30
N VAL A 153 -2.12 19.71 -20.20
CA VAL A 153 -1.64 21.10 -20.06
C VAL A 153 -0.22 21.06 -19.49
N ASN A 154 0.69 21.87 -20.03
CA ASN A 154 2.09 21.91 -19.60
C ASN A 154 2.26 22.70 -18.29
N SER A 155 1.75 22.15 -17.19
CA SER A 155 1.85 22.72 -15.85
C SER A 155 1.98 21.66 -14.77
N LYS A 156 2.77 21.95 -13.73
CA LYS A 156 3.06 21.03 -12.61
C LYS A 156 1.77 20.48 -11.99
N TRP A 157 0.74 21.32 -11.83
CA TRP A 157 -0.59 20.91 -11.37
C TRP A 157 -1.19 19.81 -12.25
N CYS A 158 -1.23 20.04 -13.56
CA CYS A 158 -1.83 19.12 -14.50
C CYS A 158 -1.10 17.78 -14.50
N HIS A 159 0.23 17.79 -14.43
CA HIS A 159 1.02 16.58 -14.37
C HIS A 159 0.83 15.84 -13.02
N ALA A 160 0.82 16.56 -11.89
CA ALA A 160 0.58 16.01 -10.56
C ALA A 160 -0.82 15.37 -10.41
N ILE A 161 -1.91 16.03 -10.82
CA ILE A 161 -3.25 15.44 -10.71
C ILE A 161 -3.42 14.22 -11.63
N ASN A 162 -2.79 14.22 -12.80
CA ASN A 162 -2.78 13.07 -13.70
C ASN A 162 -1.97 11.91 -13.11
N ALA A 163 -0.87 12.18 -12.40
CA ALA A 163 -0.11 11.18 -11.68
C ALA A 163 -0.91 10.55 -10.53
N ILE A 164 -1.56 11.38 -9.70
CA ILE A 164 -2.42 10.89 -8.61
C ILE A 164 -3.57 10.06 -9.18
N ALA A 165 -4.27 10.55 -10.22
CA ALA A 165 -5.35 9.83 -10.87
C ALA A 165 -4.88 8.50 -11.47
N GLY A 166 -3.76 8.49 -12.20
CA GLY A 166 -3.17 7.27 -12.77
C GLY A 166 -2.72 6.28 -11.70
N PHE A 167 -2.21 6.75 -10.57
CA PHE A 167 -1.87 5.90 -9.43
C PHE A 167 -3.13 5.28 -8.80
N VAL A 168 -4.18 6.05 -8.49
CA VAL A 168 -5.37 5.50 -7.81
C VAL A 168 -6.24 4.64 -8.73
N GLN A 169 -6.13 4.82 -10.06
CA GLN A 169 -6.74 3.95 -11.08
C GLN A 169 -5.94 2.66 -11.34
N ALA A 170 -4.67 2.59 -10.93
CA ALA A 170 -3.81 1.45 -11.24
C ALA A 170 -4.29 0.16 -10.52
N PRO A 171 -4.26 -1.02 -11.18
CA PRO A 171 -4.61 -2.30 -10.56
C PRO A 171 -3.77 -2.64 -9.32
N THR A 172 -2.54 -2.12 -9.25
CA THR A 172 -1.63 -2.25 -8.09
C THR A 172 -2.12 -1.55 -6.83
N SER A 173 -3.06 -0.61 -6.96
CA SER A 173 -3.54 0.27 -5.90
C SER A 173 -4.85 -0.19 -5.25
N VAL A 174 -5.47 -1.25 -5.79
CA VAL A 174 -6.71 -1.84 -5.27
C VAL A 174 -6.52 -2.33 -3.84
N GLY A 175 -7.44 -1.97 -2.94
CA GLY A 175 -7.40 -2.32 -1.51
C GLY A 175 -6.62 -1.35 -0.62
N MET A 176 -5.91 -0.38 -1.19
CA MET A 176 -5.35 0.76 -0.44
C MET A 176 -6.47 1.72 -0.01
N GLY A 177 -6.28 2.39 1.11
CA GLY A 177 -7.07 3.55 1.49
C GLY A 177 -6.35 4.82 1.03
N VAL A 178 -7.08 5.72 0.39
CA VAL A 178 -6.54 7.04 0.03
C VAL A 178 -7.47 8.11 0.58
N ALA A 179 -6.91 9.05 1.34
CA ALA A 179 -7.49 10.34 1.64
C ALA A 179 -6.74 11.43 0.86
N LEU A 180 -7.43 12.49 0.47
CA LEU A 180 -6.85 13.62 -0.27
C LEU A 180 -7.27 14.94 0.35
N ASN A 181 -6.31 15.85 0.47
CA ASN A 181 -6.59 17.25 0.75
C ASN A 181 -5.56 18.14 0.07
N PHE A 182 -5.85 19.44 0.03
CA PHE A 182 -5.04 20.40 -0.66
C PHE A 182 -4.65 21.58 0.23
N PHE A 183 -3.42 22.07 0.10
CA PHE A 183 -2.96 23.26 0.81
C PHE A 183 -2.60 24.41 -0.14
N SER A 184 -3.16 25.59 0.15
CA SER A 184 -2.72 26.89 -0.35
C SER A 184 -3.38 28.01 0.45
N GLY A 185 -2.90 29.25 0.28
CA GLY A 185 -3.43 30.46 0.91
C GLY A 185 -2.53 30.99 2.03
N SER A 186 -2.91 32.13 2.62
CA SER A 186 -2.12 32.82 3.67
C SER A 186 -2.66 32.57 5.09
N GLN A 187 -3.40 31.48 5.30
CA GLN A 187 -4.15 31.18 6.52
C GLN A 187 -4.15 29.67 6.80
N GLY A 188 -4.54 29.26 8.01
CA GLY A 188 -4.63 27.84 8.39
C GLY A 188 -3.37 27.24 8.99
N CYS A 189 -2.44 28.09 9.45
CA CYS A 189 -1.16 27.70 10.07
C CYS A 189 -1.30 26.74 11.28
N ASN A 190 -2.48 26.67 11.90
CA ASN A 190 -2.77 25.71 12.97
C ASN A 190 -3.05 24.27 12.49
N GLY A 191 -3.13 24.04 11.17
CA GLY A 191 -3.40 22.75 10.56
C GLY A 191 -4.86 22.27 10.59
N ALA A 192 -5.77 22.96 11.27
CA ALA A 192 -7.12 22.44 11.55
C ALA A 192 -7.94 22.20 10.27
N GLN A 193 -7.87 23.10 9.29
CA GLN A 193 -8.53 22.93 7.99
C GLN A 193 -7.88 21.85 7.11
N TYR A 194 -6.63 21.50 7.39
CA TYR A 194 -5.87 20.46 6.71
C TYR A 194 -5.95 19.10 7.44
N ALA A 195 -6.55 19.05 8.65
CA ALA A 195 -6.83 17.82 9.38
C ALA A 195 -8.18 17.18 9.01
N THR A 196 -9.08 17.92 8.36
CA THR A 196 -10.29 17.39 7.72
C THR A 196 -10.03 17.29 6.21
N PRO A 197 -10.03 16.10 5.60
CA PRO A 197 -9.66 15.94 4.20
C PRO A 197 -10.77 16.41 3.25
N SER A 198 -10.40 16.86 2.04
CA SER A 198 -11.35 17.16 0.97
C SER A 198 -12.02 15.88 0.43
N VAL A 199 -11.31 14.75 0.47
CA VAL A 199 -11.85 13.41 0.22
C VAL A 199 -11.46 12.51 1.39
N ALA A 200 -12.47 12.01 2.11
CA ALA A 200 -12.29 11.12 3.26
C ALA A 200 -11.52 9.84 2.90
N LEU A 201 -10.85 9.25 3.89
CA LEU A 201 -10.14 7.97 3.73
C LEU A 201 -11.11 6.88 3.30
N GLY A 202 -10.91 6.35 2.10
CA GLY A 202 -11.76 5.32 1.51
C GLY A 202 -10.95 4.36 0.63
N LEU A 203 -11.41 3.12 0.55
CA LEU A 203 -10.72 2.06 -0.18
C LEU A 203 -10.84 2.21 -1.70
N LEU A 204 -9.75 1.96 -2.42
CA LEU A 204 -9.74 1.84 -3.87
C LEU A 204 -10.27 0.45 -4.30
N PRO A 205 -11.10 0.34 -5.36
CA PRO A 205 -11.44 1.38 -6.32
C PRO A 205 -12.62 2.28 -5.92
N ALA A 206 -13.33 2.02 -4.82
CA ALA A 206 -14.56 2.75 -4.47
C ALA A 206 -14.34 4.27 -4.28
N ASN A 207 -13.16 4.67 -3.76
CA ASN A 207 -12.83 6.10 -3.58
C ASN A 207 -12.26 6.79 -4.84
N VAL A 208 -12.08 6.07 -5.96
CA VAL A 208 -11.44 6.64 -7.18
C VAL A 208 -12.22 7.83 -7.74
N GLN A 209 -13.55 7.72 -7.85
CA GLN A 209 -14.35 8.81 -8.41
C GLN A 209 -14.37 10.05 -7.49
N PRO A 210 -14.62 9.96 -6.16
CA PRO A 210 -14.45 11.08 -5.24
C PRO A 210 -13.07 11.78 -5.32
N LEU A 211 -11.99 11.01 -5.51
CA LEU A 211 -10.64 11.55 -5.68
C LEU A 211 -10.51 12.34 -6.99
N ILE A 212 -10.99 11.80 -8.12
CA ILE A 212 -11.00 12.48 -9.43
C ILE A 212 -11.85 13.74 -9.39
N ASP A 213 -13.04 13.67 -8.79
CA ASP A 213 -13.96 14.81 -8.67
C ASP A 213 -13.34 15.95 -7.85
N ALA A 214 -12.59 15.63 -6.79
CA ALA A 214 -11.89 16.63 -5.98
C ALA A 214 -10.64 17.21 -6.67
N LEU A 215 -9.90 16.39 -7.44
CA LEU A 215 -8.78 16.87 -8.27
C LEU A 215 -9.28 17.86 -9.35
N ASN A 216 -10.39 17.53 -10.01
CA ASN A 216 -11.04 18.38 -11.03
C ASN A 216 -11.79 19.60 -10.44
N ALA A 217 -11.94 19.70 -9.11
CA ALA A 217 -12.57 20.85 -8.45
C ALA A 217 -11.54 21.81 -7.81
N ALA A 218 -10.26 21.44 -7.79
CA ALA A 218 -9.21 22.18 -7.09
C ALA A 218 -8.46 23.13 -8.03
N VAL A 219 -8.64 24.43 -7.84
CA VAL A 219 -7.93 25.48 -8.60
C VAL A 219 -6.63 25.87 -7.88
N PRO A 220 -5.45 25.86 -8.53
CA PRO A 220 -4.19 26.25 -7.92
C PRO A 220 -4.05 27.77 -7.83
N THR A 221 -3.97 28.29 -6.60
CA THR A 221 -3.89 29.73 -6.31
C THR A 221 -3.47 29.99 -4.86
N GLY A 222 -2.75 31.10 -4.63
CA GLY A 222 -2.34 31.57 -3.31
C GLY A 222 -0.94 31.13 -2.87
N MET A 223 -0.58 31.55 -1.65
CA MET A 223 0.72 31.27 -0.98
C MET A 223 0.81 29.82 -0.49
N THR A 224 1.98 29.42 0.02
CA THR A 224 2.40 28.05 0.39
C THR A 224 2.49 27.90 1.92
N PRO A 225 1.39 27.57 2.64
CA PRO A 225 1.36 27.48 4.11
C PRO A 225 1.79 26.09 4.61
N THR A 226 3.04 25.70 4.33
CA THR A 226 3.54 24.34 4.57
C THR A 226 3.45 23.92 6.05
N GLU A 227 3.59 24.86 7.00
CA GLU A 227 3.32 24.61 8.43
C GLU A 227 1.93 24.02 8.68
N GLY A 228 0.90 24.64 8.07
CA GLY A 228 -0.48 24.17 8.19
C GLY A 228 -0.66 22.80 7.55
N ALA A 229 -0.08 22.58 6.36
CA ALA A 229 -0.13 21.31 5.65
C ALA A 229 0.44 20.17 6.50
N ILE A 230 1.64 20.37 7.07
CA ILE A 230 2.31 19.42 7.99
C ILE A 230 1.46 19.16 9.23
N ARG A 231 0.97 20.20 9.91
CA ARG A 231 0.14 20.03 11.12
C ARG A 231 -1.16 19.27 10.83
N GLY A 232 -1.80 19.52 9.69
CA GLY A 232 -3.01 18.82 9.27
C GLY A 232 -2.76 17.35 8.95
N LEU A 233 -1.70 17.08 8.18
CA LEU A 233 -1.23 15.73 7.84
C LEU A 233 -0.92 14.94 9.12
N ASN A 234 -0.13 15.50 10.03
CA ASN A 234 0.24 14.87 11.31
C ASN A 234 -0.98 14.60 12.22
N THR A 235 -1.98 15.50 12.19
CA THR A 235 -3.22 15.34 12.98
C THR A 235 -4.11 14.24 12.39
N PHE A 236 -4.31 14.24 11.07
CA PHE A 236 -5.18 13.27 10.41
C PHE A 236 -4.60 11.86 10.45
N THR A 237 -3.31 11.69 10.14
CA THR A 237 -2.67 10.36 10.14
C THR A 237 -2.69 9.72 11.53
N ALA A 238 -2.38 10.48 12.59
CA ALA A 238 -2.47 10.00 13.97
C ALA A 238 -3.88 9.55 14.38
N ALA A 239 -4.92 10.19 13.82
CA ALA A 239 -6.32 9.89 14.12
C ALA A 239 -6.91 8.71 13.32
N ASN A 240 -6.22 8.22 12.28
CA ASN A 240 -6.75 7.22 11.33
C ASN A 240 -5.90 5.94 11.25
N VAL A 241 -5.06 5.65 12.26
CA VAL A 241 -4.33 4.37 12.33
C VAL A 241 -5.29 3.21 12.58
N ALA A 242 -5.36 2.25 11.67
CA ALA A 242 -6.33 1.15 11.69
C ALA A 242 -5.67 -0.23 11.52
N PRO A 243 -5.01 -0.79 12.56
CA PRO A 243 -4.32 -2.08 12.46
C PRO A 243 -5.23 -3.21 11.93
N PRO A 244 -4.75 -4.09 11.05
CA PRO A 244 -3.35 -4.26 10.64
C PRO A 244 -2.86 -3.29 9.54
N ARG A 245 -3.67 -2.33 9.09
CA ARG A 245 -3.32 -1.40 8.00
C ARG A 245 -2.23 -0.42 8.44
N VAL A 246 -1.33 -0.07 7.51
CA VAL A 246 -0.24 0.91 7.74
C VAL A 246 -0.73 2.28 7.29
N MET A 247 -0.70 3.29 8.16
CA MET A 247 -1.00 4.68 7.79
C MET A 247 0.30 5.43 7.45
N ILE A 248 0.30 6.22 6.37
CA ILE A 248 1.37 7.16 6.01
C ILE A 248 0.83 8.54 5.62
N GLY A 249 1.67 9.57 5.77
CA GLY A 249 1.45 10.87 5.16
C GLY A 249 2.32 11.07 3.92
N ILE A 250 1.81 11.73 2.89
CA ILE A 250 2.60 12.16 1.73
C ILE A 250 2.37 13.66 1.50
N LEU A 251 3.41 14.47 1.67
CA LEU A 251 3.44 15.88 1.32
C LEU A 251 3.96 16.02 -0.12
N ILE A 252 3.23 16.74 -0.97
CA ILE A 252 3.60 16.98 -2.37
C ILE A 252 3.67 18.50 -2.59
N THR A 253 4.79 19.04 -3.09
CA THR A 253 4.95 20.49 -3.34
C THR A 253 5.92 20.82 -4.47
N ASP A 254 5.77 22.00 -5.08
CA ASP A 254 6.69 22.57 -6.08
C ASP A 254 7.47 23.80 -5.58
N GLY A 255 7.41 24.12 -4.29
CA GLY A 255 8.04 25.31 -3.74
C GLY A 255 8.43 25.20 -2.26
N ASP A 256 9.19 26.19 -1.82
CA ASP A 256 9.44 26.43 -0.40
C ASP A 256 8.22 27.12 0.27
N PRO A 257 8.14 27.15 1.62
CA PRO A 257 7.02 27.80 2.31
C PRO A 257 7.03 29.31 2.05
N THR A 258 5.84 29.90 1.91
CA THR A 258 5.65 31.35 1.65
C THR A 258 4.49 31.96 2.45
N ALA A 259 4.07 31.26 3.50
CA ALA A 259 3.16 31.72 4.53
C ALA A 259 3.30 30.84 5.79
N CYS A 260 2.81 31.34 6.93
CA CYS A 260 2.92 30.69 8.25
C CYS A 260 4.37 30.65 8.75
N ASP A 261 4.78 29.63 9.51
CA ASP A 261 6.21 29.39 9.77
C ASP A 261 6.91 28.91 8.49
N GLU A 262 7.96 29.63 8.09
CA GLU A 262 8.77 29.37 6.90
C GLU A 262 10.14 28.74 7.25
N ASP A 263 10.47 28.60 8.54
CA ASP A 263 11.74 28.00 8.97
C ASP A 263 11.75 26.48 8.76
N VAL A 264 12.61 26.04 7.84
CA VAL A 264 12.79 24.64 7.43
C VAL A 264 13.06 23.72 8.63
N GLY A 265 13.79 24.20 9.64
CA GLY A 265 14.13 23.46 10.86
C GLY A 265 12.96 23.35 11.84
N ASN A 266 12.17 24.41 12.03
CA ASN A 266 10.93 24.35 12.79
C ASN A 266 9.94 23.37 12.16
N LEU A 267 9.77 23.42 10.83
CA LEU A 267 8.93 22.49 10.08
C LEU A 267 9.42 21.04 10.20
N ALA A 268 10.73 20.81 10.07
CA ALA A 268 11.33 19.50 10.35
C ALA A 268 11.09 19.04 11.81
N GLY A 269 11.09 19.97 12.78
CA GLY A 269 10.72 19.71 14.17
C GLY A 269 9.28 19.22 14.33
N LEU A 270 8.32 19.78 13.58
CA LEU A 270 6.92 19.32 13.60
C LEU A 270 6.78 17.90 13.03
N ILE A 271 7.48 17.59 11.93
CA ILE A 271 7.44 16.29 11.28
C ILE A 271 8.11 15.22 12.17
N SER A 272 9.33 15.49 12.66
CA SER A 272 10.08 14.55 13.49
C SER A 272 9.46 14.30 14.86
N ALA A 273 8.79 15.30 15.45
CA ALA A 273 8.00 15.11 16.66
C ALA A 273 6.79 14.18 16.44
N HIS A 274 6.14 14.24 15.26
CA HIS A 274 5.08 13.31 14.92
C HIS A 274 5.62 11.89 14.71
N PHE A 275 6.63 11.71 13.84
CA PHE A 275 7.23 10.39 13.58
C PHE A 275 7.76 9.73 14.88
N SER A 276 8.39 10.50 15.77
CA SER A 276 8.88 9.99 17.06
C SER A 276 7.76 9.61 18.04
N ALA A 277 6.57 10.18 17.90
CA ALA A 277 5.43 9.92 18.78
C ALA A 277 4.48 8.82 18.26
N THR A 278 4.47 8.54 16.96
CA THR A 278 3.49 7.65 16.31
C THR A 278 4.10 6.51 15.50
N GLY A 279 5.37 6.62 15.08
CA GLY A 279 5.99 5.74 14.08
C GLY A 279 5.46 5.92 12.64
N ILE A 280 4.51 6.83 12.42
CA ILE A 280 3.92 7.11 11.11
C ILE A 280 4.92 7.91 10.27
N ARG A 281 5.27 7.37 9.10
CA ARG A 281 6.21 8.02 8.18
C ARG A 281 5.52 9.13 7.37
N THR A 282 6.24 10.22 7.18
CA THR A 282 5.88 11.32 6.28
C THR A 282 6.84 11.32 5.10
N PHE A 283 6.32 11.02 3.90
CA PHE A 283 7.08 11.06 2.66
C PHE A 283 6.93 12.42 1.99
N VAL A 284 7.95 12.85 1.23
CA VAL A 284 7.97 14.15 0.53
C VAL A 284 8.22 13.93 -0.95
N ILE A 285 7.28 14.37 -1.78
CA ILE A 285 7.40 14.42 -3.25
C ILE A 285 7.65 15.87 -3.66
N GLY A 286 8.76 16.11 -4.34
CA GLY A 286 9.23 17.43 -4.74
C GLY A 286 9.17 17.65 -6.25
N MET A 287 8.63 18.80 -6.65
CA MET A 287 8.67 19.29 -8.02
C MET A 287 9.65 20.46 -8.17
N ASN A 288 10.07 20.71 -9.41
CA ASN A 288 10.92 21.82 -9.81
C ASN A 288 10.39 23.16 -9.26
N GLY A 289 11.23 23.87 -8.50
CA GLY A 289 10.90 25.13 -7.83
C GLY A 289 11.07 25.05 -6.31
N ALA A 290 10.96 23.86 -5.73
CA ALA A 290 11.30 23.60 -4.34
C ALA A 290 12.82 23.51 -4.15
N THR A 291 13.35 24.01 -3.03
CA THR A 291 14.74 23.77 -2.66
C THR A 291 14.86 22.32 -2.15
N PHE A 292 15.40 21.41 -2.97
CA PHE A 292 15.49 19.99 -2.64
C PHE A 292 16.23 19.68 -1.33
N GLY A 293 17.16 20.53 -0.88
CA GLY A 293 17.80 20.41 0.45
C GLY A 293 16.83 20.61 1.63
N ASN A 294 15.79 21.43 1.45
CA ASN A 294 14.72 21.61 2.43
C ASN A 294 13.81 20.37 2.46
N LEU A 295 13.48 19.83 1.27
CA LEU A 295 12.69 18.61 1.13
C LEU A 295 13.40 17.38 1.72
N GLU A 296 14.72 17.25 1.53
CA GLU A 296 15.56 16.24 2.19
C GLU A 296 15.50 16.38 3.71
N THR A 297 15.61 17.60 4.24
CA THR A 297 15.53 17.88 5.68
C THR A 297 14.17 17.43 6.26
N TRP A 298 13.08 17.66 5.54
CA TRP A 298 11.73 17.22 5.93
C TRP A 298 11.51 15.71 5.77
N ALA A 299 12.05 15.09 4.72
CA ALA A 299 11.90 13.67 4.47
C ALA A 299 12.71 12.81 5.47
N VAL A 300 13.93 13.26 5.83
CA VAL A 300 14.72 12.68 6.93
C VAL A 300 13.95 12.79 8.25
N ALA A 301 13.39 13.97 8.54
CA ALA A 301 12.57 14.18 9.74
C ALA A 301 11.29 13.32 9.75
N GLY A 302 10.70 13.05 8.58
CA GLY A 302 9.54 12.18 8.38
C GLY A 302 9.82 10.69 8.48
N GLY A 303 11.07 10.29 8.71
CA GLY A 303 11.45 8.88 8.70
C GLY A 303 11.29 8.25 7.32
N GLY A 304 11.51 9.00 6.24
CA GLY A 304 11.69 8.41 4.91
C GLY A 304 12.82 7.37 4.92
N PRO A 305 12.75 6.30 4.12
CA PRO A 305 13.89 5.44 3.83
C PRO A 305 14.77 6.09 2.77
N ALA A 306 16.08 5.93 2.87
CA ALA A 306 17.02 6.48 1.89
C ALA A 306 17.06 5.63 0.61
N HIS A 307 17.02 6.26 -0.57
CA HIS A 307 17.02 5.61 -1.88
C HIS A 307 17.88 6.38 -2.90
N ALA A 308 18.33 5.68 -3.95
CA ALA A 308 19.13 6.26 -5.04
C ALA A 308 18.30 6.67 -6.28
N ASN A 309 17.03 6.28 -6.36
CA ASN A 309 16.10 6.72 -7.40
C ASN A 309 15.53 8.10 -7.05
N PHE A 310 15.03 8.86 -8.03
CA PHE A 310 14.32 10.13 -7.81
C PHE A 310 15.08 11.17 -6.96
N CYS A 311 16.41 11.12 -6.91
CA CYS A 311 17.22 12.17 -6.32
C CYS A 311 17.56 13.26 -7.35
N ASP A 312 17.94 14.45 -6.89
CA ASP A 312 18.45 15.50 -7.77
C ASP A 312 19.82 15.13 -8.39
N THR A 313 20.19 15.82 -9.47
CA THR A 313 21.32 15.48 -10.34
C THR A 313 22.65 15.52 -9.58
N GLY A 314 23.25 14.34 -9.38
CA GLY A 314 24.51 14.17 -8.64
C GLY A 314 24.34 13.81 -7.16
N VAL A 315 23.11 13.69 -6.66
CA VAL A 315 22.80 13.15 -5.34
C VAL A 315 22.70 11.62 -5.43
N ASN A 316 23.63 10.91 -4.80
CA ASN A 316 23.70 9.44 -4.87
C ASN A 316 22.66 8.71 -3.99
N ASN A 317 22.07 9.40 -3.02
CA ASN A 317 21.11 8.84 -2.07
C ASN A 317 20.33 10.00 -1.43
N CYS A 318 19.01 9.89 -1.32
CA CYS A 318 18.10 10.90 -0.79
C CYS A 318 16.88 10.24 -0.12
N HIS A 319 16.04 11.03 0.55
CA HIS A 319 14.83 10.57 1.23
C HIS A 319 13.54 11.18 0.65
N TYR A 320 13.67 12.21 -0.20
CA TYR A 320 12.59 12.86 -0.97
C TYR A 320 12.55 12.34 -2.41
N TYR A 321 11.39 12.43 -3.05
CA TYR A 321 11.20 12.00 -4.44
C TYR A 321 11.08 13.19 -5.39
N ASN A 322 12.14 13.49 -6.14
CA ASN A 322 12.12 14.45 -7.25
C ASN A 322 11.34 13.88 -8.45
N VAL A 323 10.33 14.61 -8.90
CA VAL A 323 9.51 14.25 -10.08
C VAL A 323 9.59 15.31 -11.20
N GLY A 324 10.59 16.21 -11.15
CA GLY A 324 10.77 17.28 -12.14
C GLY A 324 9.60 18.26 -12.14
N ASP A 325 9.10 18.64 -13.32
CA ASP A 325 7.86 19.44 -13.45
C ASP A 325 6.58 18.61 -13.21
N GLY A 326 6.66 17.57 -12.39
CA GLY A 326 5.54 16.68 -12.02
C GLY A 326 5.36 15.48 -12.94
N ASP A 327 6.39 15.04 -13.66
CA ASP A 327 6.32 14.01 -14.72
C ASP A 327 5.44 12.81 -14.29
N PRO A 328 4.35 12.50 -15.02
CA PRO A 328 3.39 11.52 -14.55
C PRO A 328 3.94 10.10 -14.37
N GLN A 329 5.02 9.72 -15.08
CA GLN A 329 5.64 8.41 -14.90
C GLN A 329 6.56 8.40 -13.69
N ALA A 330 7.42 9.41 -13.52
CA ALA A 330 8.26 9.57 -12.35
C ALA A 330 7.44 9.64 -11.05
N PHE A 331 6.33 10.38 -11.08
CA PHE A 331 5.44 10.55 -9.92
C PHE A 331 4.68 9.25 -9.60
N ILE A 332 4.12 8.54 -10.60
CA ILE A 332 3.49 7.22 -10.35
C ILE A 332 4.52 6.22 -9.80
N GLN A 333 5.75 6.22 -10.31
CA GLN A 333 6.83 5.36 -9.82
C GLN A 333 7.31 5.75 -8.42
N ALA A 334 7.35 7.04 -8.08
CA ALA A 334 7.62 7.52 -6.73
C ALA A 334 6.55 7.03 -5.74
N LEU A 335 5.26 7.16 -6.08
CA LEU A 335 4.16 6.62 -5.26
C LEU A 335 4.24 5.10 -5.10
N GLN A 336 4.66 4.36 -6.14
CA GLN A 336 4.90 2.91 -6.07
C GLN A 336 6.11 2.54 -5.19
N GLN A 337 7.19 3.33 -5.20
CA GLN A 337 8.33 3.12 -4.31
C GLN A 337 7.99 3.49 -2.86
N ILE A 338 7.25 4.58 -2.63
CA ILE A 338 6.69 4.92 -1.32
C ILE A 338 5.83 3.76 -0.80
N GLN A 339 4.92 3.23 -1.63
CA GLN A 339 4.08 2.07 -1.31
C GLN A 339 4.91 0.85 -0.88
N GLN A 340 5.87 0.43 -1.71
CA GLN A 340 6.75 -0.70 -1.41
C GLN A 340 7.51 -0.46 -0.10
N SER A 341 8.03 0.75 0.09
CA SER A 341 8.82 1.12 1.25
C SER A 341 8.01 1.14 2.57
N ALA A 342 6.76 1.59 2.53
CA ALA A 342 5.88 1.62 3.69
C ALA A 342 5.45 0.23 4.18
N VAL A 343 5.41 -0.75 3.28
CA VAL A 343 4.83 -2.09 3.53
C VAL A 343 5.89 -3.17 3.81
N ALA A 344 7.09 -3.07 3.24
CA ALA A 344 8.05 -4.17 3.20
C ALA A 344 8.74 -4.57 4.53
N CYS A 345 8.53 -3.84 5.63
CA CYS A 345 9.39 -3.94 6.82
C CYS A 345 8.71 -4.27 8.15
N GLN A 346 7.37 -4.42 8.15
CA GLN A 346 6.61 -4.86 9.32
C GLN A 346 5.56 -5.88 8.90
N PHE A 347 5.50 -7.01 9.61
CA PHE A 347 4.55 -8.10 9.35
C PHE A 347 3.82 -8.44 10.65
N SER A 348 2.50 -8.57 10.61
CA SER A 348 1.73 -9.08 11.76
C SER A 348 2.19 -10.51 12.11
N MET A 349 2.39 -10.78 13.39
CA MET A 349 2.70 -12.13 13.88
C MET A 349 1.58 -13.10 13.46
N PRO A 350 1.86 -14.17 12.69
CA PRO A 350 0.80 -15.04 12.18
C PRO A 350 0.05 -15.77 13.29
N THR A 351 -1.28 -15.76 13.23
CA THR A 351 -2.15 -16.55 14.12
C THR A 351 -2.27 -17.97 13.59
N ALA A 352 -1.88 -18.96 14.38
CA ALA A 352 -2.06 -20.37 14.04
C ALA A 352 -3.51 -20.82 14.27
N ASP A 353 -4.16 -21.36 13.23
CA ASP A 353 -5.50 -21.98 13.36
C ASP A 353 -5.50 -23.28 14.19
N GLY A 354 -4.32 -23.83 14.52
CA GLY A 354 -4.15 -25.17 15.07
C GLY A 354 -3.29 -25.34 16.33
N GLY A 355 -2.77 -24.27 16.96
CA GLY A 355 -1.97 -24.46 18.18
C GLY A 355 -1.27 -23.22 18.77
N LEU A 356 -0.52 -23.44 19.85
CA LEU A 356 0.36 -22.42 20.44
C LEU A 356 1.65 -22.29 19.61
N VAL A 357 1.76 -21.17 18.91
CA VAL A 357 2.99 -20.69 18.26
C VAL A 357 4.11 -20.57 19.30
N ASP A 358 5.35 -20.93 18.92
CA ASP A 358 6.54 -20.64 19.71
C ASP A 358 7.34 -19.47 19.10
N PRO A 359 7.33 -18.26 19.72
CA PRO A 359 8.14 -17.12 19.26
C PRO A 359 9.67 -17.32 19.39
N ALA A 360 10.14 -18.41 19.98
CA ALA A 360 11.56 -18.80 19.88
C ALA A 360 11.88 -19.52 18.56
N LYS A 361 10.89 -20.15 17.92
CA LYS A 361 11.02 -20.97 16.70
C LYS A 361 10.45 -20.26 15.46
N VAL A 362 10.87 -19.02 15.21
CA VAL A 362 10.43 -18.25 14.04
C VAL A 362 11.54 -18.14 13.02
N LEU A 363 11.22 -18.50 11.78
CA LEU A 363 12.11 -18.42 10.63
C LEU A 363 11.49 -17.48 9.59
N ILE A 364 12.28 -16.55 9.07
CA ILE A 364 11.86 -15.64 7.99
C ILE A 364 12.71 -15.91 6.76
N GLU A 365 12.05 -16.16 5.63
CA GLU A 365 12.70 -16.49 4.37
C GLU A 365 12.42 -15.43 3.31
N TYR A 366 13.45 -14.71 2.87
CA TYR A 366 13.40 -13.75 1.78
C TYR A 366 13.86 -14.42 0.47
N LEU A 367 13.04 -14.33 -0.58
CA LEU A 367 13.30 -14.83 -1.93
C LEU A 367 13.65 -13.65 -2.84
N PRO A 368 14.93 -13.45 -3.21
CA PRO A 368 15.35 -12.37 -4.10
C PRO A 368 14.73 -12.51 -5.49
N GLY A 369 14.15 -11.44 -6.01
CA GLY A 369 13.39 -11.46 -7.27
C GLY A 369 12.18 -12.39 -7.25
N GLY A 370 11.74 -12.83 -6.06
CA GLY A 370 10.64 -13.77 -5.86
C GLY A 370 10.99 -15.23 -6.20
N ALA A 371 12.28 -15.55 -6.41
CA ALA A 371 12.77 -16.86 -6.83
C ALA A 371 13.77 -17.47 -5.81
N PRO A 372 13.95 -18.80 -5.79
CA PRO A 372 15.01 -19.44 -5.02
C PRO A 372 16.42 -19.08 -5.52
N PRO A 373 17.46 -19.14 -4.66
CA PRO A 373 17.44 -19.62 -3.28
C PRO A 373 16.91 -18.57 -2.29
N ALA A 374 16.19 -19.04 -1.26
CA ALA A 374 15.80 -18.21 -0.13
C ALA A 374 17.01 -17.82 0.73
N GLN A 375 16.96 -16.63 1.31
CA GLN A 375 17.87 -16.10 2.32
C GLN A 375 17.13 -16.05 3.65
N GLN A 376 17.70 -16.66 4.68
CA GLN A 376 17.08 -16.70 6.01
C GLN A 376 17.52 -15.49 6.85
N PHE A 377 16.57 -14.77 7.42
CA PHE A 377 16.86 -13.67 8.34
C PHE A 377 17.03 -14.18 9.77
N THR A 378 17.97 -13.57 10.50
CA THR A 378 18.32 -13.92 11.88
C THR A 378 17.54 -13.05 12.87
N ARG A 379 16.96 -13.65 13.91
CA ARG A 379 16.33 -12.88 14.98
C ARG A 379 17.38 -12.20 15.87
N VAL A 380 17.19 -10.92 16.15
CA VAL A 380 17.88 -10.15 17.18
C VAL A 380 16.89 -9.71 18.27
N ASN A 381 17.38 -9.23 19.41
CA ASN A 381 16.53 -8.87 20.54
C ASN A 381 15.63 -7.66 20.25
N ASP A 382 16.17 -6.62 19.63
CA ASP A 382 15.54 -5.31 19.50
C ASP A 382 16.22 -4.46 18.41
N ALA A 383 15.71 -3.25 18.21
CA ALA A 383 16.25 -2.29 17.22
C ALA A 383 17.71 -1.86 17.46
N ALA A 384 18.21 -1.92 18.70
CA ALA A 384 19.60 -1.56 19.02
C ALA A 384 20.57 -2.72 18.75
N ALA A 385 20.09 -3.96 18.76
CA ALA A 385 20.83 -5.15 18.36
C ALA A 385 20.86 -5.40 16.84
N CYS A 386 20.38 -4.47 16.01
CA CYS A 386 20.13 -4.71 14.59
C CYS A 386 21.37 -4.88 13.70
N VAL A 387 21.26 -5.84 12.78
CA VAL A 387 22.28 -6.20 11.78
C VAL A 387 21.65 -6.35 10.39
N ALA A 388 22.47 -6.41 9.34
CA ALA A 388 22.02 -6.81 8.00
C ALA A 388 21.56 -8.27 7.99
N GLY A 389 20.40 -8.55 7.40
CA GLY A 389 19.74 -9.86 7.53
C GLY A 389 19.10 -10.09 8.90
N GLY A 390 19.02 -9.08 9.77
CA GLY A 390 18.36 -9.15 11.07
C GLY A 390 16.86 -8.82 11.05
N PHE A 391 16.10 -9.35 12.01
CA PHE A 391 14.74 -8.93 12.37
C PHE A 391 14.53 -9.00 13.89
N TYR A 392 13.54 -8.28 14.43
CA TYR A 392 13.16 -8.30 15.84
C TYR A 392 11.63 -8.26 16.01
N TYR A 393 11.14 -8.23 17.25
CA TYR A 393 9.71 -8.09 17.57
C TYR A 393 9.39 -6.75 18.22
N ASP A 394 8.14 -6.31 18.09
CA ASP A 394 7.57 -5.24 18.92
C ASP A 394 7.66 -5.57 20.43
N ASN A 395 7.47 -6.84 20.81
CA ASN A 395 7.55 -7.30 22.18
C ASN A 395 8.07 -8.74 22.28
N ASN A 396 9.21 -8.94 22.94
CA ASN A 396 9.83 -10.27 23.08
C ASN A 396 9.07 -11.28 23.98
N ALA A 397 8.10 -10.82 24.78
CA ALA A 397 7.31 -11.68 25.67
C ALA A 397 5.92 -12.02 25.10
N ASN A 398 5.37 -11.16 24.23
CA ASN A 398 4.09 -11.37 23.55
C ASN A 398 4.09 -10.59 22.21
N PRO A 399 4.74 -11.11 21.15
CA PRO A 399 4.91 -10.37 19.91
C PRO A 399 3.61 -10.27 19.12
N SER A 400 3.23 -9.04 18.74
CA SER A 400 2.15 -8.79 17.78
C SER A 400 2.69 -8.54 16.37
N THR A 401 3.94 -8.07 16.26
CA THR A 401 4.52 -7.56 15.02
C THR A 401 5.99 -7.93 14.90
N ILE A 402 6.34 -8.46 13.73
CA ILE A 402 7.69 -8.79 13.29
C ILE A 402 8.24 -7.60 12.51
N ILE A 403 9.42 -7.09 12.89
CA ILE A 403 10.01 -5.87 12.34
C ILE A 403 11.38 -6.20 11.75
N LEU A 404 11.59 -5.87 10.46
CA LEU A 404 12.90 -6.04 9.83
C LEU A 404 13.88 -4.97 10.32
N CYS A 405 15.13 -5.37 10.59
CA CYS A 405 16.19 -4.40 10.91
C CYS A 405 16.42 -3.43 9.73
N PRO A 406 16.84 -2.17 9.96
CA PRO A 406 16.88 -1.15 8.90
C PRO A 406 17.64 -1.54 7.62
N ALA A 407 18.77 -2.26 7.73
CA ALA A 407 19.52 -2.75 6.57
C ALA A 407 18.81 -3.90 5.82
N THR A 408 18.13 -4.79 6.56
CA THR A 408 17.31 -5.87 6.02
C THR A 408 16.07 -5.32 5.31
N CYS A 409 15.41 -4.37 5.97
CA CYS A 409 14.31 -3.57 5.45
C CYS A 409 14.69 -2.92 4.11
N ALA A 410 15.80 -2.17 4.06
CA ALA A 410 16.30 -1.56 2.83
C ALA A 410 16.59 -2.58 1.71
N THR A 411 17.09 -3.77 2.04
CA THR A 411 17.33 -4.84 1.05
C THR A 411 16.03 -5.35 0.43
N VAL A 412 15.00 -5.61 1.24
CA VAL A 412 13.67 -6.04 0.74
C VAL A 412 12.96 -4.91 -0.01
N GLN A 413 13.09 -3.66 0.45
CA GLN A 413 12.54 -2.47 -0.23
C GLN A 413 13.16 -2.21 -1.60
N ALA A 414 14.44 -2.57 -1.80
CA ALA A 414 15.15 -2.38 -3.07
C ALA A 414 14.82 -3.45 -4.14
N ASP A 415 14.08 -4.51 -3.78
CA ASP A 415 13.71 -5.62 -4.65
C ASP A 415 12.20 -5.64 -4.93
N PRO A 416 11.73 -5.05 -6.04
CA PRO A 416 10.30 -4.91 -6.34
C PRO A 416 9.61 -6.24 -6.69
N ALA A 417 10.34 -7.36 -6.73
CA ALA A 417 9.80 -8.70 -6.91
C ALA A 417 9.99 -9.60 -5.66
N ALA A 418 10.52 -9.06 -4.56
CA ALA A 418 10.74 -9.76 -3.31
C ALA A 418 9.51 -10.54 -2.82
N LYS A 419 9.74 -11.75 -2.32
CA LYS A 419 8.77 -12.44 -1.43
C LYS A 419 9.43 -12.68 -0.09
N VAL A 420 8.71 -12.41 1.01
CA VAL A 420 9.15 -12.70 2.38
C VAL A 420 8.13 -13.64 3.01
N GLN A 421 8.56 -14.81 3.45
CA GLN A 421 7.71 -15.80 4.12
C GLN A 421 8.05 -15.86 5.62
N VAL A 422 7.05 -16.17 6.45
CA VAL A 422 7.21 -16.28 7.92
C VAL A 422 6.74 -17.67 8.35
N LEU A 423 7.68 -18.52 8.73
CA LEU A 423 7.45 -19.89 9.18
C LEU A 423 7.50 -19.94 10.71
N LEU A 424 6.49 -20.57 11.32
CA LEU A 424 6.34 -20.66 12.77
C LEU A 424 6.38 -22.11 13.27
N GLY A 425 7.39 -22.41 14.08
CA GLY A 425 7.43 -23.63 14.88
C GLY A 425 6.40 -23.62 16.02
N CYS A 426 6.02 -24.82 16.44
CA CYS A 426 5.06 -25.05 17.51
C CYS A 426 5.74 -25.17 18.88
N GLN A 427 5.04 -24.76 19.95
CA GLN A 427 5.40 -25.22 21.29
C GLN A 427 5.17 -26.73 21.38
N GLY A 428 6.20 -27.47 21.80
CA GLY A 428 6.12 -28.91 22.04
C GLY A 428 6.51 -29.83 20.88
N SER A 429 6.99 -29.32 19.74
CA SER A 429 7.80 -30.11 18.78
C SER A 429 9.25 -30.28 19.25
#